data_AF-A0A520HW39-F1
#
_entry.id   AF-A0A520HW39-F1
#
_cell.length_a   1.000
_cell.length_b   1.000
_cell.length_c   1.000
_cell.angle_alpha   90.00
_cell.angle_beta   90.00
_cell.angle_gamma   90.00
#
_symmetry.space_group_name_H-M   'P 1'
#
loop_
_entity.id
_entity.type
_entity.pdbx_description
1 polymer ?
#
loop_
_entity_poly.entity_id
_entity_poly.type
_entity_poly.pdbx_seq_one_letter_code
_entity_poly.pdbx_strand_id
1 'polypeptide(L)'
;VAMLLLLVSGVAAWWPRGRWRKALAFKRDAAPIRRLRDLHKVSGLWSMALLFVLVATGVLLALPAVTQTLLAPAAIPAPHPVAVGGRPITIVRALAAAHRALPEGRIVFVDVPGAGAAPIRVRVQLPGDPHRRFPGSYVFVDRFSGRVLAVHDVRHAGTGSALAKWIRPLHDGSIGGMATRILAVVLGFVPALLLVTGTLHWLRRRDKRRALRAPDDPIPPAGRGA
;
A
#
# COMPACT_ATOMS: atom_id res chain seq x y z
N VAL A 1 2.16 -3.84 -8.31
CA VAL A 1 1.70 -3.59 -9.70
C VAL A 1 0.69 -4.63 -10.18
N ALA A 2 1.03 -5.93 -10.24
CA ALA A 2 0.11 -6.98 -10.71
C ALA A 2 -1.27 -6.96 -10.03
N MET A 3 -1.34 -6.78 -8.70
CA MET A 3 -2.61 -6.72 -7.98
C MET A 3 -3.48 -5.52 -8.40
N LEU A 4 -2.88 -4.38 -8.75
CA LEU A 4 -3.61 -3.22 -9.28
C LEU A 4 -4.22 -3.53 -10.65
N LEU A 5 -3.45 -4.18 -11.52
CA LEU A 5 -3.94 -4.64 -12.83
C LEU A 5 -5.05 -5.69 -12.68
N LEU A 6 -4.95 -6.59 -11.70
CA LEU A 6 -6.01 -7.56 -11.39
C LEU A 6 -7.28 -6.90 -10.86
N LEU A 7 -7.17 -5.84 -10.05
CA LEU A 7 -8.34 -5.07 -9.60
C LEU A 7 -9.04 -4.38 -10.77
N VAL A 8 -8.28 -3.68 -11.63
CA VAL A 8 -8.82 -3.00 -12.82
C VAL A 8 -9.45 -3.99 -13.80
N SER A 9 -8.74 -5.08 -14.12
CA SER A 9 -9.29 -6.13 -15.00
C SER A 9 -10.46 -6.88 -14.36
N GLY A 10 -10.49 -7.01 -13.03
CA GLY A 10 -11.62 -7.57 -12.28
C GLY A 10 -12.90 -6.74 -12.43
N VAL A 11 -12.80 -5.41 -12.38
CA VAL A 11 -13.95 -4.51 -12.65
C VAL A 11 -14.43 -4.69 -14.09
N ALA A 12 -13.51 -4.69 -15.07
CA ALA A 12 -13.84 -4.87 -16.48
C ALA A 12 -14.50 -6.23 -16.75
N ALA A 13 -14.01 -7.31 -16.10
CA ALA A 13 -14.56 -8.65 -16.23
C ALA A 13 -15.93 -8.80 -15.55
N TRP A 14 -16.14 -8.11 -14.41
CA TRP A 14 -17.39 -8.15 -13.67
C TRP A 14 -18.50 -7.30 -14.30
N TRP A 15 -18.15 -6.22 -15.01
CA TRP A 15 -19.06 -5.16 -15.44
C TRP A 15 -20.43 -5.70 -15.91
N PRO A 16 -21.54 -5.27 -15.28
CA PRO A 16 -22.84 -5.90 -15.48
C PRO A 16 -23.38 -5.62 -16.89
N ARG A 17 -23.53 -6.69 -17.69
CA ARG A 17 -24.18 -6.65 -19.01
C ARG A 17 -25.70 -6.85 -18.96
N GLY A 18 -26.31 -6.74 -17.78
CA GLY A 18 -27.72 -7.04 -17.56
C GLY A 18 -28.20 -6.55 -16.19
N ARG A 19 -29.23 -7.20 -15.63
CA ARG A 19 -29.83 -6.77 -14.36
C ARG A 19 -28.83 -6.76 -13.20
N TRP A 20 -28.57 -5.57 -12.65
CA TRP A 20 -27.70 -5.33 -11.49
C TRP A 20 -28.01 -6.22 -10.28
N ARG A 21 -29.28 -6.48 -9.99
CA ARG A 21 -29.69 -7.41 -8.92
C ARG A 21 -29.10 -8.81 -9.08
N LYS A 22 -29.00 -9.32 -10.32
CA LYS A 22 -28.33 -10.62 -10.60
C LYS A 22 -26.82 -10.50 -10.52
N ALA A 23 -26.26 -9.36 -10.93
CA ALA A 23 -24.82 -9.09 -10.87
C ALA A 23 -24.28 -8.98 -9.43
N LEU A 24 -25.12 -8.54 -8.49
CA LEU A 24 -24.78 -8.41 -7.06
C LEU A 24 -25.24 -9.60 -6.20
N ALA A 25 -26.09 -10.48 -6.73
CA ALA A 25 -26.60 -11.61 -5.97
C ALA A 25 -25.51 -12.62 -5.58
N PHE A 26 -25.65 -13.13 -4.36
CA PHE A 26 -25.00 -14.33 -3.85
C PHE A 26 -26.06 -15.41 -3.59
N LYS A 27 -25.92 -16.58 -4.20
CA LYS A 27 -26.87 -17.70 -4.02
C LYS A 27 -26.27 -18.79 -3.13
N ARG A 28 -26.77 -18.91 -1.90
CA ARG A 28 -26.31 -19.87 -0.88
C ARG A 28 -26.56 -21.34 -1.26
N ASP A 29 -27.66 -21.64 -1.93
CA ASP A 29 -28.04 -23.03 -2.27
C ASP A 29 -27.60 -23.46 -3.67
N ALA A 30 -26.61 -22.76 -4.24
CA ALA A 30 -26.12 -23.05 -5.58
C ALA A 30 -25.07 -24.18 -5.60
N ALA A 31 -24.90 -24.80 -6.77
CA ALA A 31 -23.79 -25.73 -7.02
C ALA A 31 -22.43 -25.11 -6.62
N PRO A 32 -21.47 -25.89 -6.09
CA PRO A 32 -20.21 -25.37 -5.55
C PRO A 32 -19.44 -24.42 -6.49
N ILE A 33 -19.44 -24.74 -7.79
CA ILE A 33 -18.80 -23.89 -8.82
C ILE A 33 -19.43 -22.49 -8.90
N ARG A 34 -20.76 -22.39 -8.77
CA ARG A 34 -21.48 -21.12 -8.79
C ARG A 34 -21.26 -20.35 -7.49
N ARG A 35 -21.24 -21.05 -6.35
CA ARG A 35 -20.94 -20.42 -5.04
C ARG A 35 -19.55 -19.80 -5.00
N LEU A 36 -18.52 -20.52 -5.46
CA LEU A 36 -17.14 -20.01 -5.52
C LEU A 36 -17.04 -18.75 -6.39
N ARG A 37 -17.68 -18.78 -7.57
CA ARG A 37 -17.75 -17.62 -8.46
C ARG A 37 -18.47 -16.44 -7.80
N ASP A 38 -19.63 -16.67 -7.20
CA ASP A 38 -20.42 -15.60 -6.59
C ASP A 38 -19.67 -15.02 -5.36
N LEU A 39 -19.00 -15.85 -4.54
CA LEU A 39 -18.16 -15.41 -3.43
C LEU A 39 -16.96 -14.57 -3.89
N HIS A 40 -16.21 -15.03 -4.90
CA HIS A 40 -15.07 -14.31 -5.47
C HIS A 40 -15.51 -12.93 -6.00
N LYS A 41 -16.56 -12.93 -6.82
CA LYS A 41 -17.12 -11.71 -7.43
C LYS A 41 -17.59 -10.70 -6.39
N VAL A 42 -18.42 -11.14 -5.43
CA VAL A 42 -19.03 -10.24 -4.43
C VAL A 42 -17.98 -9.72 -3.46
N SER A 43 -17.06 -10.57 -2.98
CA SER A 43 -15.96 -10.15 -2.10
C SER A 43 -15.04 -9.15 -2.79
N GLY A 44 -14.68 -9.41 -4.05
CA GLY A 44 -13.84 -8.52 -4.84
C GLY A 44 -14.51 -7.17 -5.10
N LEU A 45 -15.81 -7.14 -5.39
CA LEU A 45 -16.55 -5.90 -5.64
C LEU A 45 -16.67 -5.03 -4.39
N TRP A 46 -17.11 -5.60 -3.26
CA TRP A 46 -17.32 -4.83 -2.02
C TRP A 46 -16.01 -4.32 -1.42
N SER A 47 -14.91 -5.04 -1.61
CA SER A 47 -13.59 -4.61 -1.15
C SER A 47 -12.84 -3.75 -2.17
N MET A 48 -13.33 -3.63 -3.41
CA MET A 48 -12.61 -3.05 -4.55
C MET A 48 -12.00 -1.68 -4.24
N ALA A 49 -12.82 -0.73 -3.81
CA ALA A 49 -12.38 0.65 -3.60
C ALA A 49 -11.29 0.73 -2.51
N LEU A 50 -11.48 -0.01 -1.41
CA LEU A 50 -10.54 -0.01 -0.29
C LEU A 50 -9.25 -0.75 -0.63
N LEU A 51 -9.34 -1.89 -1.31
CA LEU A 51 -8.16 -2.61 -1.83
C LEU A 51 -7.41 -1.76 -2.86
N PHE A 52 -8.11 -1.03 -3.72
CA PHE A 52 -7.47 -0.13 -4.66
C PHE A 52 -6.66 0.94 -3.94
N VAL A 53 -7.23 1.61 -2.92
CA VAL A 53 -6.50 2.58 -2.10
C VAL A 53 -5.27 1.95 -1.43
N LEU A 54 -5.42 0.80 -0.77
CA LEU A 54 -4.31 0.10 -0.11
C LEU A 54 -3.20 -0.28 -1.08
N VAL A 55 -3.55 -0.81 -2.26
CA VAL A 55 -2.57 -1.25 -3.27
C VAL A 55 -1.92 -0.08 -3.96
N ALA A 56 -2.68 0.94 -4.35
CA ALA A 56 -2.16 2.14 -5.00
C ALA A 56 -1.18 2.86 -4.07
N THR A 57 -1.56 3.09 -2.81
CA THR A 57 -0.67 3.69 -1.82
C THR A 57 0.54 2.82 -1.52
N GLY A 58 0.40 1.48 -1.51
CA GLY A 58 1.53 0.56 -1.39
C GLY A 58 2.52 0.65 -2.56
N VAL A 59 2.02 0.80 -3.80
CA VAL A 59 2.85 1.05 -4.99
C VAL A 59 3.60 2.38 -4.86
N LEU A 60 2.92 3.44 -4.42
CA LEU A 60 3.54 4.75 -4.22
C LEU A 60 4.63 4.73 -3.13
N LEU A 61 4.44 3.94 -2.06
CA LEU A 61 5.48 3.76 -1.04
C LEU A 61 6.68 2.94 -1.54
N ALA A 62 6.43 1.89 -2.33
CA ALA A 62 7.46 0.98 -2.80
C ALA A 62 8.26 1.54 -3.99
N LEU A 63 7.68 2.47 -4.77
CA LEU A 63 8.28 3.03 -5.98
C LEU A 63 8.39 4.56 -5.87
N PRO A 64 9.46 5.10 -5.26
CA PRO A 64 9.64 6.54 -5.09
C PRO A 64 9.62 7.31 -6.41
N ALA A 65 10.18 6.74 -7.49
CA ALA A 65 10.17 7.37 -8.81
C ALA A 65 8.74 7.62 -9.32
N VAL A 66 7.82 6.66 -9.13
CA VAL A 66 6.41 6.81 -9.52
C VAL A 66 5.76 7.93 -8.70
N THR A 67 6.02 7.97 -7.38
CA THR A 67 5.52 9.05 -6.52
C THR A 67 6.07 10.41 -6.92
N GLN A 68 7.34 10.50 -7.29
CA GLN A 68 7.97 11.72 -7.80
C GLN A 68 7.32 12.19 -9.09
N THR A 69 7.11 11.30 -10.06
CA THR A 69 6.46 11.65 -11.33
C THR A 69 5.01 12.07 -11.17
N LEU A 70 4.24 11.39 -10.31
CA LEU A 70 2.80 11.63 -10.18
C LEU A 70 2.46 12.82 -9.29
N LEU A 71 3.21 13.02 -8.21
CA LEU A 71 2.88 14.02 -7.19
C LEU A 71 3.87 15.17 -7.16
N ALA A 72 5.09 15.00 -7.69
CA ALA A 72 6.18 15.98 -7.62
C ALA A 72 6.34 16.61 -6.20
N PRO A 73 6.46 15.80 -5.13
CA PRO A 73 6.73 16.33 -3.80
C PRO A 73 8.09 17.03 -3.78
N ALA A 74 8.23 18.05 -2.95
CA ALA A 74 9.47 18.80 -2.85
C ALA A 74 10.64 17.90 -2.46
N ALA A 75 11.79 18.11 -3.08
CA ALA A 75 13.00 17.37 -2.77
C ALA A 75 13.38 17.58 -1.29
N ILE A 76 13.71 16.48 -0.62
CA ILE A 76 14.30 16.55 0.71
C ILE A 76 15.75 17.04 0.51
N PRO A 77 16.18 18.12 1.18
CA PRO A 77 17.54 18.63 1.06
C PRO A 77 18.59 17.57 1.42
N ALA A 78 19.70 17.58 0.71
CA ALA A 78 20.89 16.78 1.01
C ALA A 78 22.09 17.71 1.24
N PRO A 79 22.11 18.48 2.36
CA PRO A 79 23.13 19.49 2.56
C PRO A 79 24.50 18.87 2.84
N HIS A 80 25.55 19.55 2.39
CA HIS A 80 26.93 19.17 2.67
C HIS A 80 27.37 19.68 4.04
N PRO A 81 28.28 18.96 4.72
CA PRO A 81 28.85 19.39 5.99
C PRO A 81 29.64 20.68 5.81
N VAL A 82 29.53 21.59 6.78
CA VAL A 82 30.28 22.86 6.77
C VAL A 82 31.61 22.69 7.48
N ALA A 83 31.65 21.89 8.54
CA ALA A 83 32.87 21.56 9.25
C ALA A 83 33.26 20.10 8.95
N VAL A 84 34.54 19.88 8.68
CA VAL A 84 35.10 18.53 8.52
C VAL A 84 36.33 18.45 9.42
N GLY A 85 36.32 17.52 10.36
CA GLY A 85 37.37 17.36 11.36
C GLY A 85 36.99 17.95 12.72
N GLY A 86 37.59 17.40 13.77
CA GLY A 86 37.22 17.67 15.16
C GLY A 86 36.30 16.60 15.76
N ARG A 87 36.06 16.71 17.07
CA ARG A 87 35.22 15.76 17.80
C ARG A 87 33.74 16.05 17.48
N PRO A 88 32.94 15.04 17.07
CA PRO A 88 31.52 15.24 16.83
C PRO A 88 30.81 15.81 18.06
N ILE A 89 29.78 16.63 17.82
CA ILE A 89 28.95 17.14 18.91
C ILE A 89 28.14 16.02 19.56
N THR A 90 27.70 16.25 20.80
CA THR A 90 26.76 15.35 21.46
C THR A 90 25.42 15.34 20.74
N ILE A 91 24.73 14.20 20.79
CA ILE A 91 23.39 14.08 20.22
C ILE A 91 22.43 15.10 20.85
N VAL A 92 22.56 15.37 22.16
CA VAL A 92 21.73 16.36 22.88
C VAL A 92 21.89 17.75 22.29
N ARG A 93 23.11 18.17 21.94
CA ARG A 93 23.35 19.45 21.27
C ARG A 93 22.70 19.51 19.89
N ALA A 94 22.76 18.42 19.14
CA ALA A 94 22.12 18.33 17.82
C ALA A 94 20.59 18.39 17.94
N LEU A 95 19.99 17.69 18.91
CA LEU A 95 18.55 17.71 19.16
C LEU A 95 18.07 19.08 19.65
N ALA A 96 18.85 19.76 20.50
CA ALA A 96 18.54 21.12 20.93
C ALA A 96 18.61 22.12 19.77
N ALA A 97 19.54 21.95 18.82
CA ALA A 97 19.58 22.75 17.59
C ALA A 97 18.36 22.46 16.69
N ALA A 98 17.99 21.19 16.52
CA ALA A 98 16.83 20.80 15.74
C ALA A 98 15.50 21.29 16.35
N HIS A 99 15.34 21.20 17.67
CA HIS A 99 14.16 21.69 18.36
C HIS A 99 14.04 23.21 18.24
N ARG A 100 15.12 23.98 18.35
CA ARG A 100 15.09 25.43 18.11
C ARG A 100 14.69 25.80 16.68
N ALA A 101 15.01 24.96 15.70
CA ALA A 101 14.62 25.19 14.30
C ALA A 101 13.12 24.92 14.04
N LEU A 102 12.53 23.95 14.74
CA LEU A 102 11.10 23.62 14.67
C LEU A 102 10.53 23.45 16.09
N PRO A 103 10.28 24.56 16.83
CA PRO A 103 9.96 24.51 18.26
C PRO A 103 8.60 23.85 18.56
N GLU A 104 7.64 23.96 17.65
CA GLU A 104 6.33 23.32 17.79
C GLU A 104 6.33 21.82 17.49
N GLY A 105 7.47 21.30 17.02
CA GLY A 105 7.58 19.93 16.56
C GLY A 105 8.04 18.96 17.63
N ARG A 106 7.45 17.75 17.63
CA ARG A 106 7.94 16.62 18.41
C ARG A 106 8.99 15.85 17.61
N ILE A 107 10.19 15.69 18.15
CA ILE A 107 11.21 14.82 17.53
C ILE A 107 10.73 13.36 17.59
N VAL A 108 10.75 12.68 16.44
CA VAL A 108 10.22 11.29 16.32
C VAL A 108 11.33 10.29 15.99
N PHE A 109 12.29 10.69 15.17
CA PHE A 109 13.37 9.81 14.75
C PHE A 109 14.62 10.62 14.48
N VAL A 110 15.79 10.03 14.75
CA VAL A 110 17.08 10.67 14.56
C VAL A 110 17.97 9.71 13.80
N ASP A 111 18.47 10.17 12.66
CA ASP A 111 19.38 9.45 11.81
C ASP A 111 20.79 10.03 12.01
N VAL A 112 21.64 9.25 12.66
CA VAL A 112 23.03 9.62 12.99
C VAL A 112 23.93 8.82 12.05
N PRO A 113 24.66 9.50 11.14
CA PRO A 113 25.56 8.81 10.23
C PRO A 113 26.67 8.08 10.98
N GLY A 114 26.91 6.81 10.60
CA GLY A 114 27.89 5.96 11.27
C GLY A 114 29.35 6.43 11.07
N ALA A 115 29.75 6.68 9.82
CA ALA A 115 31.08 7.17 9.47
C ALA A 115 31.00 8.39 8.53
N GLY A 116 32.06 9.19 8.49
CA GLY A 116 32.19 10.33 7.58
C GLY A 116 31.61 11.63 8.13
N ALA A 117 31.44 12.62 7.25
CA ALA A 117 31.06 13.97 7.65
C ALA A 117 29.55 14.27 7.55
N ALA A 118 28.73 13.31 7.08
CA ALA A 118 27.33 13.52 6.80
C ALA A 118 26.54 14.13 7.98
N PRO A 119 25.55 15.01 7.71
CA PRO A 119 24.80 15.67 8.76
C PRO A 119 23.88 14.70 9.50
N ILE A 120 23.61 15.02 10.77
CA ILE A 120 22.58 14.37 11.57
C ILE A 120 21.23 14.82 11.04
N ARG A 121 20.38 13.88 10.64
CA ARG A 121 19.02 14.17 10.17
C ARG A 121 18.01 13.87 11.26
N VAL A 122 17.33 14.90 11.73
CA VAL A 122 16.28 14.80 12.75
C VAL A 122 14.93 14.88 12.08
N ARG A 123 14.10 13.86 12.26
CA ARG A 123 12.73 13.82 11.76
C ARG A 123 11.78 14.33 12.83
N VAL A 124 10.95 15.30 12.46
CA VAL A 124 10.11 16.07 13.37
C VAL A 124 8.65 15.93 12.95
N GLN A 125 7.77 15.62 13.91
CA GLN A 125 6.34 15.69 13.73
C GLN A 125 5.85 17.09 14.08
N LEU A 126 5.23 17.77 13.13
CA LEU A 126 4.59 19.06 13.33
C LEU A 126 3.09 18.90 13.64
N PRO A 127 2.46 19.90 14.27
CA PRO A 127 1.01 19.95 14.39
C PRO A 127 0.32 19.78 13.03
N GLY A 128 -0.69 18.91 12.97
CA GLY A 128 -1.40 18.60 11.72
C GLY A 128 -0.76 17.54 10.82
N ASP A 129 0.37 16.93 11.22
CA ASP A 129 0.91 15.77 10.51
C ASP A 129 -0.05 14.56 10.61
N PRO A 130 -0.43 13.93 9.49
CA PRO A 130 -1.39 12.83 9.49
C PRO A 130 -0.79 11.52 10.02
N HIS A 131 0.54 11.43 10.16
CA HIS A 131 1.22 10.24 10.66
C HIS A 131 2.17 10.56 11.82
N ARG A 132 1.95 9.90 12.98
CA ARG A 132 2.78 10.10 14.19
C ARG A 132 4.22 9.60 14.08
N ARG A 133 4.42 8.40 13.49
CA ARG A 133 5.73 7.75 13.35
C ARG A 133 6.54 8.18 12.11
N PHE A 134 5.86 8.59 11.03
CA PHE A 134 6.50 8.91 9.76
C PHE A 134 6.08 10.31 9.26
N PRO A 135 6.29 11.37 10.05
CA PRO A 135 5.92 12.74 9.67
C PRO A 135 6.78 13.26 8.51
N GLY A 136 6.36 14.35 7.87
CA GLY A 136 7.01 14.85 6.65
C GLY A 136 8.22 15.76 6.86
N SER A 137 8.48 16.26 8.07
CA SER A 137 9.46 17.32 8.29
C SER A 137 10.81 16.83 8.80
N TYR A 138 11.88 17.50 8.37
CA TYR A 138 13.27 17.16 8.69
C TYR A 138 14.10 18.40 9.03
N VAL A 139 15.00 18.26 9.99
CA VAL A 139 16.07 19.23 10.27
C VAL A 139 17.42 18.55 10.09
N PHE A 140 18.31 19.16 9.34
CA PHE A 140 19.66 18.66 9.10
C PHE A 140 20.63 19.48 9.93
N VAL A 141 21.38 18.81 10.79
CA VAL A 141 22.34 19.44 11.71
C VAL A 141 23.74 18.94 11.39
N ASP A 142 24.66 19.87 11.21
CA ASP A 142 26.07 19.58 11.03
C ASP A 142 26.64 18.87 12.27
N ARG A 143 27.28 17.72 12.06
CA ARG A 143 27.70 16.82 13.14
C ARG A 143 28.92 17.33 13.95
N PHE A 144 29.62 18.37 13.49
CA PHE A 144 30.83 18.88 14.15
C PHE A 144 30.61 20.29 14.73
N SER A 145 29.95 21.18 13.99
CA SER A 145 29.67 22.55 14.42
C SER A 145 28.35 22.68 15.19
N GLY A 146 27.39 21.78 14.93
CA GLY A 146 26.02 21.88 15.46
C GLY A 146 25.16 22.94 14.78
N ARG A 147 25.61 23.52 13.65
CA ARG A 147 24.78 24.42 12.83
C ARG A 147 23.66 23.65 12.15
N VAL A 148 22.49 24.27 12.06
CA VAL A 148 21.41 23.79 11.19
C VAL A 148 21.78 24.11 9.75
N LEU A 149 21.87 23.07 8.92
CA LEU A 149 22.26 23.17 7.51
C LEU A 149 21.06 23.33 6.59
N ALA A 150 19.95 22.67 6.92
CA ALA A 150 18.71 22.76 6.16
C ALA A 150 17.51 22.41 7.04
N VAL A 151 16.36 22.98 6.70
CA VAL A 151 15.05 22.63 7.26
C VAL A 151 14.13 22.30 6.11
N HIS A 152 13.51 21.13 6.16
CA HIS A 152 12.41 20.74 5.28
C HIS A 152 11.13 20.73 6.12
N ASP A 153 10.32 21.77 5.99
CA ASP A 153 9.00 21.86 6.62
C ASP A 153 7.92 21.42 5.61
N VAL A 154 7.27 20.29 5.88
CA VAL A 154 6.25 19.71 4.99
C VAL A 154 5.05 20.64 4.77
N ARG A 155 4.80 21.59 5.68
CA ARG A 155 3.71 22.58 5.55
C ARG A 155 3.96 23.57 4.41
N HIS A 156 5.23 23.81 4.09
CA HIS A 156 5.68 24.74 3.06
C HIS A 156 6.26 24.03 1.83
N ALA A 157 6.10 22.70 1.74
CA ALA A 157 6.71 21.85 0.72
C ALA A 157 5.83 21.65 -0.54
N GLY A 158 4.81 22.49 -0.72
CA GLY A 158 3.91 22.47 -1.87
C GLY A 158 2.86 21.34 -1.87
N THR A 159 1.96 21.39 -2.86
CA THR A 159 0.80 20.48 -2.99
C THR A 159 1.20 19.02 -3.12
N GLY A 160 2.29 18.73 -3.87
CA GLY A 160 2.81 17.37 -4.03
C GLY A 160 3.15 16.70 -2.70
N SER A 161 3.84 17.43 -1.82
CA SER A 161 4.19 16.97 -0.47
C SER A 161 2.95 16.88 0.43
N ALA A 162 2.00 17.81 0.27
CA ALA A 162 0.74 17.81 1.00
C ALA A 162 -0.14 16.59 0.67
N LEU A 163 -0.07 16.06 -0.54
CA LEU A 163 -0.68 14.79 -0.94
C LEU A 163 0.16 13.60 -0.47
N ALA A 164 1.48 13.64 -0.67
CA ALA A 164 2.37 12.52 -0.37
C ALA A 164 2.35 12.12 1.11
N LYS A 165 2.17 13.07 2.04
CA LYS A 165 2.09 12.78 3.48
C LYS A 165 0.91 11.88 3.88
N TRP A 166 -0.14 11.78 3.05
CA TRP A 166 -1.30 10.92 3.29
C TRP A 166 -1.12 9.48 2.80
N ILE A 167 -0.15 9.23 1.92
CA ILE A 167 0.06 7.91 1.32
C ILE A 167 0.22 6.83 2.40
N ARG A 168 1.06 7.09 3.41
CA ARG A 168 1.33 6.11 4.46
C ARG A 168 0.13 5.88 5.41
N PRO A 169 -0.51 6.92 5.98
CA PRO A 169 -1.73 6.75 6.77
C PRO A 169 -2.85 5.99 6.06
N LEU A 170 -3.00 6.18 4.76
CA LEU A 170 -3.97 5.46 3.94
C LEU A 170 -3.58 3.99 3.75
N HIS A 171 -2.29 3.71 3.57
CA HIS A 171 -1.79 2.35 3.37
C HIS A 171 -1.84 1.49 4.64
N ASP A 172 -1.36 2.02 5.76
CA ASP A 172 -1.34 1.29 7.04
C ASP A 172 -2.64 1.39 7.84
N GLY A 173 -3.64 2.08 7.28
CA GLY A 173 -4.95 2.26 7.89
C GLY A 173 -4.93 3.10 9.15
N SER A 174 -3.90 3.92 9.40
CA SER A 174 -3.86 4.78 10.60
C SER A 174 -4.69 6.07 10.50
N ILE A 175 -5.25 6.38 9.32
CA ILE A 175 -6.03 7.62 9.07
C ILE A 175 -7.21 7.86 10.04
N GLY A 176 -7.90 6.80 10.48
CA GLY A 176 -9.03 6.86 11.42
C GLY A 176 -8.75 6.14 12.74
N GLY A 177 -7.47 5.97 13.10
CA GLY A 177 -7.08 5.29 14.33
C GLY A 177 -7.34 3.78 14.29
N MET A 178 -7.87 3.21 15.37
CA MET A 178 -8.00 1.74 15.50
C MET A 178 -9.03 1.15 14.54
N ALA A 179 -10.13 1.84 14.28
CA ALA A 179 -11.19 1.36 13.39
C ALA A 179 -10.67 1.07 11.98
N THR A 180 -9.93 2.02 11.41
CA THR A 180 -9.35 1.87 10.06
C THR A 180 -8.19 0.86 10.02
N ARG A 181 -7.49 0.65 11.13
CA ARG A 181 -6.46 -0.40 11.24
C ARG A 181 -7.07 -1.80 11.24
N ILE A 182 -8.13 -2.00 12.02
CA ILE A 182 -8.88 -3.27 12.02
C ILE A 182 -9.42 -3.54 10.61
N LEU A 183 -10.01 -2.52 9.97
CA LEU A 183 -10.48 -2.63 8.60
C LEU A 183 -9.35 -3.01 7.62
N ALA A 184 -8.18 -2.37 7.74
CA ALA A 184 -7.02 -2.70 6.90
C ALA A 184 -6.55 -4.15 7.09
N VAL A 185 -6.55 -4.67 8.33
CA VAL A 185 -6.25 -6.08 8.62
C VAL A 185 -7.26 -7.01 7.95
N VAL A 186 -8.56 -6.74 8.09
CA VAL A 186 -9.62 -7.54 7.45
C VAL A 186 -9.46 -7.52 5.93
N LEU A 187 -9.22 -6.34 5.34
CA LEU A 187 -8.95 -6.20 3.91
C LEU A 187 -7.70 -6.95 3.46
N GLY A 188 -6.67 -7.04 4.31
CA GLY A 188 -5.45 -7.80 4.06
C GLY A 188 -5.69 -9.30 3.81
N PHE A 189 -6.78 -9.86 4.36
CA PHE A 189 -7.17 -11.25 4.09
C PHE A 189 -7.98 -11.43 2.81
N VAL A 190 -8.55 -10.37 2.24
CA VAL A 190 -9.38 -10.47 1.04
C VAL A 190 -8.60 -10.96 -0.18
N PRO A 191 -7.37 -10.50 -0.48
CA PRO A 191 -6.58 -11.06 -1.57
C PRO A 191 -6.36 -12.57 -1.44
N ALA A 192 -6.13 -13.09 -0.22
CA ALA A 192 -6.00 -14.52 0.03
C ALA A 192 -7.31 -15.26 -0.27
N LEU A 193 -8.45 -14.73 0.19
CA LEU A 193 -9.78 -15.25 -0.14
C LEU A 193 -10.03 -15.25 -1.66
N LEU A 194 -9.68 -14.18 -2.36
CA LEU A 194 -9.83 -14.08 -3.81
C LEU A 194 -8.94 -15.07 -4.55
N LEU A 195 -7.69 -15.25 -4.11
CA LEU A 195 -6.78 -16.24 -4.67
C LEU A 195 -7.34 -17.66 -4.50
N VAL A 196 -7.75 -18.04 -3.29
CA VAL A 196 -8.31 -19.37 -3.02
C VAL A 196 -9.58 -19.61 -3.83
N THR A 197 -10.55 -18.69 -3.78
CA THR A 197 -11.82 -18.84 -4.50
C THR A 197 -11.64 -18.86 -6.02
N GLY A 198 -10.73 -18.03 -6.55
CA GLY A 198 -10.38 -17.99 -7.97
C GLY A 198 -9.74 -19.28 -8.46
N THR A 199 -8.74 -19.78 -7.73
CA THR A 199 -8.04 -21.04 -8.05
C THR A 199 -8.98 -22.23 -7.98
N LEU A 200 -9.77 -22.36 -6.91
CA LEU A 200 -10.74 -23.46 -6.77
C LEU A 200 -11.82 -23.42 -7.87
N HIS A 201 -12.29 -22.22 -8.24
CA HIS A 201 -13.23 -22.07 -9.35
C HIS A 201 -12.60 -22.49 -10.69
N TRP A 202 -11.34 -22.09 -10.94
CA TRP A 202 -10.61 -22.46 -12.16
C TRP A 202 -10.38 -23.97 -12.27
N LEU A 203 -9.90 -24.62 -11.20
CA LEU A 203 -9.69 -26.08 -11.16
C LEU A 203 -10.98 -26.84 -11.46
N ARG A 204 -12.08 -26.52 -10.77
CA ARG A 204 -13.38 -27.16 -11.01
C ARG A 204 -13.91 -26.94 -12.42
N ARG A 205 -13.62 -25.78 -13.04
CA ARG A 205 -13.99 -25.52 -14.44
C ARG A 205 -13.15 -26.32 -15.41
N ARG A 206 -11.85 -26.50 -15.11
CA ARG A 206 -10.93 -27.33 -15.90
C ARG A 206 -11.35 -28.79 -15.88
N ASP A 207 -11.70 -29.33 -14.73
CA ASP A 207 -12.10 -30.73 -14.58
C ASP A 207 -13.39 -31.02 -15.33
N LYS A 208 -14.39 -30.13 -15.22
CA LYS A 208 -15.62 -30.23 -16.02
C LYS A 208 -15.35 -30.17 -17.52
N ARG A 209 -14.45 -29.29 -17.98
CA ARG A 209 -14.08 -29.21 -19.40
C ARG A 209 -13.33 -30.45 -19.87
N ARG A 210 -12.57 -31.12 -19.00
CA ARG A 210 -11.89 -32.38 -19.29
C ARG A 210 -12.89 -33.53 -19.38
N ALA A 211 -13.83 -33.63 -18.43
CA ALA A 211 -14.89 -34.64 -18.46
C ALA A 211 -15.75 -34.55 -19.72
N LEU A 212 -16.09 -33.33 -20.16
CA LEU A 212 -16.82 -33.09 -21.41
C LEU A 212 -16.02 -33.37 -22.70
N ARG A 213 -14.71 -33.60 -22.59
CA ARG A 213 -13.81 -33.88 -23.72
C ARG A 213 -13.28 -35.32 -23.71
N ALA A 214 -13.65 -36.12 -22.71
CA ALA A 214 -13.36 -37.55 -22.75
C ALA A 214 -14.17 -38.18 -23.90
N PRO A 215 -13.58 -39.07 -24.71
CA PRO A 215 -14.35 -39.81 -25.71
C PRO A 215 -15.48 -40.56 -25.01
N ASP A 216 -16.67 -40.58 -25.60
CA ASP A 216 -17.72 -41.49 -25.15
C ASP A 216 -17.16 -42.92 -25.27
N ASP A 217 -17.21 -43.69 -24.18
CA ASP A 217 -16.84 -45.10 -24.22
C ASP A 217 -17.67 -45.78 -25.34
N PRO A 218 -17.05 -46.59 -26.21
CA PRO A 218 -17.78 -47.24 -27.29
C PRO A 218 -18.90 -48.09 -26.69
N ILE A 219 -20.14 -47.82 -27.14
CA ILE A 219 -21.33 -48.59 -26.80
C ILE A 219 -20.98 -50.08 -27.03
N PRO A 220 -21.08 -50.95 -26.01
CA PRO A 220 -20.77 -52.35 -26.19
C PRO A 220 -21.67 -52.91 -27.30
N PRO A 221 -21.13 -53.72 -28.23
CA PRO A 221 -21.91 -54.22 -29.35
C PRO A 221 -23.12 -54.97 -28.80
N ALA A 222 -24.31 -54.58 -29.27
CA ALA A 222 -25.55 -55.26 -28.92
C ALA A 222 -25.36 -56.76 -29.20
N GLY A 223 -25.37 -57.55 -28.13
CA GLY A 223 -25.21 -58.99 -28.21
C GLY A 223 -26.19 -59.53 -29.23
N ARG A 224 -25.69 -60.23 -30.25
CA ARG A 224 -26.54 -60.99 -31.16
C ARG A 224 -27.23 -62.05 -30.33
N GLY A 225 -28.55 -61.92 -30.19
CA GLY A 225 -29.40 -62.98 -29.68
C GLY A 225 -29.19 -64.24 -30.51
N ALA A 226 -29.14 -65.36 -29.81
CA ALA A 226 -29.03 -66.71 -30.36
C ALA A 226 -30.21 -67.06 -31.28
#